data_AF-A0A7S3V1R1-F1
#
_entry.id   AF-A0A7S3V1R1-F1
#
_cell.length_a   1.000
_cell.length_b   1.000
_cell.length_c   1.000
_cell.angle_alpha   90.00
_cell.angle_beta   90.00
_cell.angle_gamma   90.00
#
_symmetry.space_group_name_H-M   'P 1'
#
loop_
_entity.id
_entity.type
_entity.pdbx_description
1 polymer ?
#
loop_
_entity_poly.entity_id
_entity_poly.type
_entity_poly.pdbx_seq_one_letter_code
_entity_poly.pdbx_strand_id
1 'polypeptide(L)'
;MLHIGHVKTLKRAKELGDYLIVGVHNDNAVNRVRGANYPIMNLNERVLSVLGCRYVDDVLIDAPWIITRDMIASLNISLIVTGTVADTEFPNREKDPYQVAKDLGIFQNIKSESNVTVGSIVQRVVDNESVFKKKVEKKMRAEREYYSSRYGYNKN
;
A
#
# COMPACT_ATOMS: atom_id res chain seq x y z
N MET A 1 1.60 -3.55 0.02
CA MET A 1 2.04 -3.86 -1.35
C MET A 1 2.85 -2.70 -1.89
N LEU A 2 4.12 -2.96 -2.24
CA LEU A 2 4.99 -1.97 -2.87
C LEU A 2 4.57 -1.77 -4.33
N HIS A 3 4.66 -0.54 -4.84
CA HIS A 3 4.29 -0.21 -6.22
C HIS A 3 5.06 1.02 -6.71
N ILE A 4 4.84 1.42 -7.97
CA ILE A 4 5.59 2.51 -8.61
C ILE A 4 5.54 3.83 -7.82
N GLY A 5 4.39 4.19 -7.24
CA GLY A 5 4.27 5.35 -6.35
C GLY A 5 5.27 5.33 -5.19
N HIS A 6 5.33 4.22 -4.43
CA HIS A 6 6.31 4.04 -3.37
C HIS A 6 7.75 4.14 -3.90
N VAL A 7 8.08 3.45 -4.99
CA VAL A 7 9.45 3.45 -5.55
C VAL A 7 9.91 4.86 -5.92
N LYS A 8 9.03 5.67 -6.54
CA LYS A 8 9.33 7.07 -6.88
C LYS A 8 9.50 7.93 -5.64
N THR A 9 8.63 7.78 -4.64
CA THR A 9 8.76 8.52 -3.37
C THR A 9 10.03 8.15 -2.63
N LEU A 10 10.39 6.87 -2.56
CA LEU A 10 11.62 6.38 -1.93
C LEU A 10 12.87 6.88 -2.66
N LYS A 11 12.84 6.92 -4.00
CA LYS A 11 13.91 7.54 -4.79
C LYS A 11 14.14 8.99 -4.38
N ARG A 12 13.07 9.79 -4.28
CA ARG A 12 13.18 11.20 -3.88
C ARG A 12 13.61 11.36 -2.44
N ALA A 13 13.16 10.49 -1.53
CA ALA A 13 13.62 10.46 -0.15
C ALA A 13 15.14 10.23 -0.08
N LYS A 14 15.65 9.27 -0.86
CA LYS A 14 17.09 8.96 -0.97
C LYS A 14 17.91 10.10 -1.57
N GLU A 15 17.33 10.98 -2.39
CA GLU A 15 18.03 12.15 -2.93
C GLU A 15 18.22 13.27 -1.88
N LEU A 16 17.55 13.19 -0.73
CA LEU A 16 17.62 14.19 0.35
C LEU A 16 18.66 13.87 1.43
N GLY A 17 19.33 12.71 1.36
CA GLY A 17 20.35 12.32 2.32
C GLY A 17 21.09 11.05 1.91
N ASP A 18 22.14 10.71 2.66
CA ASP A 18 23.04 9.64 2.26
C ASP A 18 22.55 8.23 2.65
N TYR A 19 21.64 8.14 3.62
CA TYR A 19 21.14 6.87 4.17
C TYR A 19 19.63 6.95 4.44
N LEU A 20 18.86 6.03 3.87
CA LEU A 20 17.41 5.98 3.93
C LEU A 20 16.95 4.74 4.70
N ILE A 21 16.39 4.99 5.89
CA ILE A 21 15.67 4.00 6.69
C ILE A 21 14.17 4.12 6.39
N VAL A 22 13.51 3.01 6.07
CA VAL A 22 12.06 2.98 5.83
C VAL A 22 11.36 2.23 6.95
N GLY A 23 10.46 2.91 7.66
CA GLY A 23 9.60 2.29 8.67
C GLY A 23 8.45 1.51 8.06
N VAL A 24 8.24 0.27 8.52
CA VAL A 24 7.10 -0.57 8.11
C VAL A 24 6.27 -0.94 9.34
N HIS A 25 5.06 -0.38 9.45
CA HIS A 25 4.12 -0.67 10.54
C HIS A 25 3.67 -2.14 10.54
N ASN A 26 3.45 -2.75 11.70
CA ASN A 26 2.86 -4.09 11.81
C ASN A 26 1.43 -4.19 11.24
N ASP A 27 0.99 -5.43 10.99
CA ASP A 27 -0.29 -5.72 10.34
C ASP A 27 -1.49 -5.22 11.18
N ASN A 28 -1.44 -5.40 12.50
CA ASN A 28 -2.49 -4.95 13.40
C ASN A 28 -2.65 -3.42 13.40
N ALA A 29 -1.53 -2.68 13.36
CA ALA A 29 -1.52 -1.22 13.29
C ALA A 29 -2.11 -0.74 11.97
N VAL A 30 -1.74 -1.36 10.85
CA VAL A 30 -2.32 -1.02 9.55
C VAL A 30 -3.82 -1.36 9.50
N ASN A 31 -4.21 -2.54 10.00
CA ASN A 31 -5.60 -2.98 10.04
C ASN A 31 -6.48 -2.05 10.88
N ARG A 32 -6.01 -1.61 12.06
CA ARG A 32 -6.74 -0.64 12.90
C ARG A 32 -7.07 0.67 12.18
N VAL A 33 -6.24 1.08 11.22
CA VAL A 33 -6.39 2.36 10.52
C VAL A 33 -7.18 2.22 9.24
N ARG A 34 -6.86 1.19 8.45
CA ARG A 34 -7.46 0.98 7.14
C ARG A 34 -8.71 0.11 7.19
N GLY A 35 -8.89 -0.63 8.27
CA GLY A 35 -9.96 -1.61 8.43
C GLY A 35 -9.92 -2.71 7.38
N ALA A 36 -11.06 -3.41 7.28
CA ALA A 36 -11.28 -4.47 6.31
C ALA A 36 -10.16 -5.54 6.33
N ASN A 37 -9.86 -6.11 5.18
CA ASN A 37 -8.82 -7.12 5.00
C ASN A 37 -7.44 -6.51 4.69
N TYR A 38 -7.15 -5.30 5.21
CA TYR A 38 -5.83 -4.67 5.08
C TYR A 38 -4.93 -5.01 6.28
N PRO A 39 -3.60 -5.10 6.08
CA PRO A 39 -2.91 -5.03 4.80
C PRO A 39 -3.08 -6.33 3.99
N ILE A 40 -3.13 -6.21 2.66
CA ILE A 40 -3.23 -7.38 1.75
C ILE A 40 -1.99 -8.27 1.84
N MET A 41 -0.82 -7.66 2.07
CA MET A 41 0.45 -8.35 2.30
C MET A 41 0.83 -8.21 3.76
N ASN A 42 1.25 -9.32 4.38
CA ASN A 42 1.67 -9.33 5.77
C ASN A 42 2.97 -8.54 6.00
N LEU A 43 3.37 -8.36 7.26
CA LEU A 43 4.53 -7.55 7.63
C LEU A 43 5.82 -8.04 6.93
N ASN A 44 6.07 -9.35 6.95
CA ASN A 44 7.30 -9.93 6.40
C ASN A 44 7.38 -9.73 4.88
N GLU A 45 6.28 -9.96 4.17
CA GLU A 45 6.20 -9.71 2.72
C GLU A 45 6.45 -8.24 2.38
N ARG A 46 5.93 -7.32 3.20
CA ARG A 46 6.14 -5.88 3.01
C ARG A 46 7.57 -5.47 3.29
N VAL A 47 8.18 -5.98 4.36
CA VAL A 47 9.60 -5.74 4.70
C VAL A 47 10.50 -6.20 3.57
N LEU A 48 10.34 -7.44 3.10
CA LEU A 48 11.12 -7.97 1.97
C LEU A 48 10.91 -7.17 0.69
N SER A 49 9.67 -6.74 0.41
CA SER A 49 9.38 -5.88 -0.75
C SER A 49 10.15 -4.56 -0.68
N VAL A 50 10.18 -3.92 0.50
CA VAL A 50 10.86 -2.64 0.71
C VAL A 50 12.38 -2.81 0.64
N LEU A 51 12.95 -3.85 1.26
CA LEU A 51 14.37 -4.19 1.16
C LEU A 51 14.81 -4.48 -0.28
N GLY A 52 13.91 -5.03 -1.11
CA GLY A 52 14.16 -5.23 -2.54
C GLY A 52 14.24 -3.94 -3.36
N CYS A 53 13.94 -2.77 -2.77
CA CYS A 53 14.01 -1.49 -3.45
C CYS A 53 15.43 -0.91 -3.38
N ARG A 54 16.06 -0.71 -4.55
CA ARG A 54 17.44 -0.17 -4.68
C ARG A 54 17.75 1.16 -3.99
N TYR A 55 16.73 1.89 -3.54
CA TYR A 55 16.88 3.21 -2.92
C TYR A 55 16.85 3.15 -1.39
N VAL A 56 16.51 1.99 -0.83
CA VAL A 56 16.39 1.77 0.61
C VAL A 56 17.66 1.12 1.12
N ASP A 57 18.22 1.66 2.20
CA ASP A 57 19.43 1.11 2.82
C ASP A 57 19.08 0.20 4.00
N ASP A 58 18.02 0.53 4.76
CA ASP A 58 17.56 -0.27 5.90
C ASP A 58 16.04 -0.15 6.13
N VAL A 59 15.49 -1.10 6.88
CA VAL A 59 14.07 -1.16 7.23
C VAL A 59 13.88 -1.26 8.73
N LEU A 60 13.16 -0.29 9.30
CA LEU A 60 12.67 -0.39 10.67
C LEU A 60 11.40 -1.25 10.68
N ILE A 61 11.56 -2.50 11.08
CA ILE A 61 10.46 -3.47 11.24
C ILE A 61 9.63 -3.08 12.46
N ASP A 62 8.30 -3.19 12.31
CA ASP A 62 7.34 -2.77 13.33
C ASP A 62 7.51 -1.31 13.77
N ALA A 63 7.70 -0.43 12.78
CA ALA A 63 7.83 1.00 13.04
C ALA A 63 6.57 1.52 13.77
N PRO A 64 6.74 2.32 14.83
CA PRO A 64 5.62 2.89 15.56
C PRO A 64 4.83 3.85 14.66
N TRP A 65 3.53 3.99 14.91
CA TRP A 65 2.70 4.89 14.11
C TRP A 65 3.01 6.36 14.37
N ILE A 66 3.28 6.72 15.63
CA ILE A 66 3.66 8.08 16.03
C ILE A 66 5.17 8.13 16.14
N ILE A 67 5.78 9.12 15.51
CA ILE A 67 7.22 9.36 15.64
C ILE A 67 7.50 9.93 17.02
N THR A 68 8.41 9.30 17.76
CA THR A 68 8.83 9.73 19.09
C THR A 68 10.23 10.36 19.05
N ARG A 69 10.55 11.18 20.06
CA ARG A 69 11.90 11.74 20.24
C ARG A 69 12.94 10.63 20.43
N ASP A 70 12.58 9.58 21.17
CA ASP A 70 13.46 8.44 21.42
C ASP A 70 13.80 7.70 20.14
N MET A 71 12.83 7.51 19.23
CA MET A 71 13.07 6.91 17.91
C MET A 71 14.03 7.76 17.09
N ILE A 72 13.80 9.08 17.05
CA ILE A 72 14.67 10.02 16.31
C ILE A 72 16.10 9.97 16.86
N ALA A 73 16.26 10.01 18.19
CA ALA A 73 17.57 9.98 18.83
C ALA A 73 18.27 8.62 18.64
N SER A 74 17.57 7.51 18.85
CA SER A 74 18.14 6.16 18.80
C SER A 74 18.60 5.77 17.39
N LEU A 75 17.90 6.25 16.37
CA LEU A 75 18.24 6.00 14.96
C LEU A 75 19.05 7.14 14.34
N ASN A 76 19.39 8.18 15.13
CA ASN A 76 20.10 9.38 14.69
C ASN A 76 19.48 10.02 13.42
N ILE A 77 18.14 10.17 13.43
CA ILE A 77 17.38 10.67 12.27
C ILE A 77 17.55 12.18 12.16
N SER A 78 18.07 12.65 11.02
CA SER A 78 18.23 14.07 10.70
C SER A 78 17.08 14.67 9.90
N LEU A 79 16.31 13.84 9.18
CA LEU A 79 15.20 14.26 8.33
C LEU A 79 14.12 13.16 8.27
N ILE A 80 12.86 13.57 8.38
CA ILE A 80 11.68 12.73 8.22
C ILE A 80 10.88 13.21 7.04
N VAL A 81 10.56 12.28 6.14
CA VAL A 81 9.87 12.60 4.89
C VAL A 81 8.60 11.76 4.72
N THR A 82 7.60 12.35 4.07
CA THR A 82 6.41 11.62 3.64
C THR A 82 5.96 12.05 2.25
N GLY A 83 5.27 11.16 1.53
CA GLY A 83 4.67 11.45 0.24
C GLY A 83 3.33 12.20 0.37
N THR A 84 2.94 12.94 -0.66
CA THR A 84 1.65 13.66 -0.69
C THR A 84 0.45 12.78 -1.06
N VAL A 85 0.67 11.55 -1.52
CA VAL A 85 -0.40 10.61 -1.91
C VAL A 85 -0.49 9.49 -0.88
N ALA A 86 -1.70 9.26 -0.36
CA ALA A 86 -2.01 8.17 0.56
C ALA A 86 -3.34 7.51 0.19
N ASP A 87 -3.47 6.22 0.51
CA ASP A 87 -4.69 5.42 0.33
C ASP A 87 -5.85 5.80 1.27
N THR A 88 -5.50 6.46 2.38
CA THR A 88 -6.43 6.72 3.47
C THR A 88 -6.18 8.14 3.90
N GLU A 89 -7.23 8.96 3.85
CA GLU A 89 -7.26 10.17 4.66
C GLU A 89 -7.27 9.71 6.13
N PHE A 90 -6.41 10.30 6.97
CA PHE A 90 -6.33 9.95 8.38
C PHE A 90 -7.69 10.25 9.03
N PRO A 91 -8.56 9.27 9.31
CA PRO A 91 -9.87 9.58 9.87
C PRO A 91 -9.64 9.93 11.34
N ASN A 92 -10.02 11.14 11.74
CA ASN A 92 -10.18 11.56 13.12
C ASN A 92 -9.07 11.08 14.08
N ARG A 93 -7.87 11.65 13.98
CA ARG A 93 -6.86 11.47 15.02
C ARG A 93 -6.67 12.76 15.80
N GLU A 94 -6.80 12.66 17.11
CA GLU A 94 -6.51 13.75 18.05
C GLU A 94 -5.06 14.25 17.97
N LYS A 95 -4.13 13.48 17.35
CA LYS A 95 -2.70 13.81 17.28
C LYS A 95 -2.08 13.48 15.92
N ASP A 96 -1.36 14.46 15.37
CA ASP A 96 -0.53 14.32 14.18
C ASP A 96 0.68 13.41 14.47
N PRO A 97 0.86 12.29 13.75
CA PRO A 97 1.99 11.37 13.98
C PRO A 97 3.36 11.98 13.71
N TYR A 98 3.42 13.09 12.97
CA TYR A 98 4.65 13.80 12.63
C TYR A 98 4.88 15.05 13.49
N GLN A 99 4.03 15.33 14.49
CA GLN A 99 4.11 16.54 15.29
C GLN A 99 5.52 16.75 15.87
N VAL A 100 6.11 15.71 16.46
CA VAL A 100 7.46 15.78 17.04
C VAL A 100 8.51 16.17 15.99
N ALA A 101 8.42 15.61 14.78
CA ALA A 101 9.34 15.92 13.70
C ALA A 101 9.18 17.35 13.18
N LYS A 102 7.93 17.85 13.13
CA LYS A 102 7.59 19.22 12.77
C LYS A 102 8.11 20.22 13.80
N ASP A 103 7.91 19.93 15.09
CA ASP A 103 8.39 20.77 16.20
C ASP A 103 9.93 20.89 16.21
N LEU A 104 10.61 19.85 15.75
CA LEU A 104 12.07 19.80 15.60
C LEU A 104 12.58 20.43 14.30
N GLY A 105 11.70 20.83 13.38
CA GLY A 105 12.08 21.40 12.09
C GLY A 105 12.69 20.40 11.10
N ILE A 106 12.55 19.09 11.35
CA ILE A 106 13.14 18.00 10.54
C ILE A 106 12.10 17.27 9.69
N PHE A 107 10.91 17.83 9.49
CA PHE A 107 9.84 17.22 8.70
C PHE A 107 9.72 17.86 7.31
N GLN A 108 9.65 17.04 6.27
CA GLN A 108 9.48 17.51 4.89
C GLN A 108 8.48 16.65 4.10
N ASN A 109 7.58 17.31 3.36
CA ASN A 109 6.71 16.64 2.40
C ASN A 109 7.39 16.53 1.03
N ILE A 110 7.31 15.35 0.43
CA ILE A 110 7.76 15.08 -0.93
C ILE A 110 6.54 14.95 -1.83
N LYS A 111 6.49 15.74 -2.90
CA LYS A 111 5.43 15.64 -3.91
C LYS A 111 5.48 14.27 -4.59
N SER A 112 4.41 13.50 -4.45
CA SER A 112 4.29 12.19 -5.10
C SER A 112 4.10 12.37 -6.62
N GLU A 113 4.99 11.74 -7.40
CA GLU A 113 4.95 11.76 -8.88
C GLU A 113 3.93 10.76 -9.48
N SER A 114 3.21 10.02 -8.64
CA SER A 114 2.20 9.06 -9.06
C SER A 114 1.05 9.06 -8.06
N ASN A 115 -0.18 8.95 -8.58
CA ASN A 115 -1.41 8.80 -7.81
C ASN A 115 -1.82 7.32 -7.64
N VAL A 116 -0.94 6.37 -7.98
CA VAL A 116 -1.20 4.95 -7.77
C VAL A 116 -1.20 4.65 -6.28
N THR A 117 -2.25 4.00 -5.82
CA THR A 117 -2.41 3.54 -4.44
C THR A 117 -2.77 2.05 -4.38
N VAL A 118 -2.70 1.41 -3.21
CA VAL A 118 -3.10 -0.01 -3.09
C VAL A 118 -4.58 -0.16 -3.42
N GLY A 119 -5.44 0.76 -2.97
CA GLY A 119 -6.86 0.76 -3.31
C GLY A 119 -7.11 0.83 -4.82
N SER A 120 -6.36 1.68 -5.54
CA SER A 120 -6.46 1.77 -7.00
C SER A 120 -6.06 0.46 -7.70
N ILE A 121 -5.09 -0.28 -7.15
CA ILE A 121 -4.64 -1.56 -7.73
C ILE A 121 -5.66 -2.65 -7.43
N VAL A 122 -6.21 -2.69 -6.22
CA VAL A 122 -7.32 -3.59 -5.85
C VAL A 122 -8.49 -3.38 -6.80
N GLN A 123 -8.89 -2.13 -7.05
CA GLN A 123 -10.01 -1.83 -7.94
C GLN A 123 -9.77 -2.37 -9.36
N ARG A 124 -8.55 -2.20 -9.91
CA ARG A 124 -8.19 -2.77 -11.22
C ARG A 124 -8.35 -4.28 -11.28
N VAL A 125 -8.00 -4.99 -10.20
CA VAL A 125 -8.15 -6.45 -10.11
C VAL A 125 -9.63 -6.83 -10.08
N VAL A 126 -10.43 -6.15 -9.26
CA VAL A 126 -11.88 -6.38 -9.14
C VAL A 126 -12.60 -6.09 -10.45
N ASP A 127 -12.27 -4.99 -11.13
CA ASP A 127 -12.86 -4.63 -12.41
C ASP A 127 -12.57 -5.71 -13.46
N ASN A 128 -11.33 -6.18 -13.54
CA ASN A 128 -10.93 -7.27 -14.44
C ASN A 128 -11.64 -8.59 -14.13
N GLU A 129 -11.78 -8.95 -12.85
CA GLU A 129 -12.52 -10.13 -12.41
C GLU A 129 -13.99 -10.06 -12.86
N SER A 130 -14.62 -8.90 -12.71
CA SER A 130 -16.02 -8.68 -13.09
C SER A 130 -16.24 -8.86 -14.61
N VAL A 131 -15.30 -8.37 -15.42
CA VAL A 131 -15.34 -8.53 -16.88
C VAL A 131 -15.13 -9.99 -17.28
N PHE A 132 -14.20 -10.68 -16.61
CA PHE A 132 -13.93 -12.09 -16.85
C PHE A 132 -15.15 -12.96 -16.53
N LYS A 133 -15.79 -12.77 -15.36
CA LYS A 133 -16.99 -13.52 -14.96
C LYS A 133 -18.13 -13.37 -15.98
N LYS A 134 -18.42 -12.16 -16.44
CA LYS A 134 -19.45 -11.91 -17.48
C LYS A 134 -19.16 -12.64 -18.79
N LYS A 135 -17.89 -12.70 -19.21
CA LYS A 135 -17.48 -13.46 -20.41
C LYS A 135 -17.70 -14.96 -20.22
N VAL A 136 -17.34 -15.50 -19.07
CA VAL A 136 -17.55 -16.91 -18.72
C VAL A 136 -19.03 -17.24 -18.69
N GLU A 137 -19.86 -16.43 -18.03
CA GLU A 137 -21.32 -16.61 -17.96
C GLU A 137 -21.96 -16.61 -19.36
N LYS A 138 -21.57 -15.69 -20.23
CA LYS A 138 -22.05 -15.65 -21.62
C LYS A 138 -21.69 -16.92 -22.39
N LYS A 139 -20.45 -17.40 -22.23
CA LYS A 139 -19.98 -18.64 -22.88
C LYS A 139 -20.76 -19.85 -22.36
N MET A 140 -20.92 -19.97 -21.04
CA MET A 140 -21.68 -21.06 -20.40
C MET A 140 -23.15 -21.05 -20.81
N ARG A 141 -23.76 -19.86 -20.95
CA ARG A 141 -25.13 -19.74 -21.47
C ARG A 141 -25.23 -20.23 -22.92
N ALA A 142 -24.36 -19.76 -23.80
CA ALA A 142 -24.34 -20.18 -25.20
C ALA A 142 -24.10 -21.70 -25.35
N GLU A 143 -23.24 -22.27 -24.50
CA GLU A 143 -22.99 -23.71 -24.47
C GLU A 143 -24.24 -24.50 -24.03
N ARG A 144 -24.91 -24.06 -22.96
CA ARG A 144 -26.18 -24.67 -22.52
C ARG A 144 -27.27 -24.60 -23.60
N GLU A 145 -27.40 -23.46 -24.28
CA GLU A 145 -28.35 -23.29 -25.38
C GLU A 145 -28.01 -24.22 -26.57
N TYR A 146 -26.72 -24.36 -26.92
CA TYR A 146 -26.25 -25.27 -27.97
C TYR A 146 -26.57 -26.75 -27.65
N TYR A 147 -26.23 -27.23 -26.45
CA TYR A 147 -26.51 -28.62 -26.09
C TYR A 147 -28.01 -28.89 -25.91
N SER A 148 -28.77 -27.94 -25.37
CA SER A 148 -30.23 -28.06 -25.25
C SER A 148 -30.91 -28.16 -26.62
N SER A 149 -30.50 -27.33 -27.58
CA SER A 149 -31.07 -27.32 -28.94
C SER A 149 -30.67 -28.53 -29.78
N ARG A 150 -29.44 -29.04 -29.62
CA ARG A 150 -28.91 -30.14 -30.44
C ARG A 150 -29.20 -31.54 -29.89
N TYR A 151 -29.28 -31.70 -28.58
CA TYR A 151 -29.42 -33.00 -27.93
C TYR A 151 -30.66 -33.12 -27.03
N GLY A 152 -31.52 -32.10 -26.96
CA GLY A 152 -32.80 -32.16 -26.25
C GLY A 152 -32.69 -32.33 -24.74
N TYR A 153 -31.57 -31.91 -24.13
CA TYR A 153 -31.31 -32.08 -22.70
C TYR A 153 -32.17 -31.12 -21.86
N ASN A 154 -33.44 -31.47 -21.63
CA ASN A 154 -34.26 -30.88 -20.57
C ASN A 154 -33.84 -31.51 -19.24
N LYS A 155 -33.05 -30.80 -18.44
CA LYS A 155 -32.90 -31.15 -17.02
C LYS A 155 -34.22 -30.80 -16.32
N ASN A 156 -34.97 -31.83 -15.92
CA ASN A 156 -36.03 -31.73 -14.91
C ASN A 156 -35.50 -31.10 -13.62
#